data_AF-A0A9E2MN73-F1
#
_entry.id   AF-A0A9E2MN73-F1
#
_cell.length_a   1.000
_cell.length_b   1.000
_cell.length_c   1.000
_cell.angle_alpha   90.00
_cell.angle_beta   90.00
_cell.angle_gamma   90.00
#
_symmetry.space_group_name_H-M   'P 1'
#
loop_
_entity.id
_entity.type
_entity.pdbx_description
1 polymer ?
#
loop_
_entity_poly.entity_id
_entity_poly.type
_entity_poly.pdbx_seq_one_letter_code
_entity_poly.pdbx_strand_id
1 'polypeptide(L)'
;MKSPFRAFLALFCVSVAIHIPCACAETLHYQETTGTVNQDVTWEIQQSETLTRLIATKPTENSAIEQDHKLGIVSWSFTNTDEGTSLKARRLNNIIRIEGTFKKKFIKKENKIDEATWCQPVAFALIPFADSTQESLTFWSINQKNMKAFK
;
A
#
# COMPACT_ATOMS: atom_id res chain seq x y z
N MET A 1 74.29 -3.34 8.66
CA MET A 1 74.42 -4.13 7.41
C MET A 1 73.08 -4.82 7.15
N LYS A 2 72.47 -4.54 5.97
CA LYS A 2 71.25 -5.13 5.36
C LYS A 2 69.86 -4.75 5.92
N SER A 3 69.18 -3.94 5.10
CA SER A 3 67.73 -3.66 4.94
C SER A 3 67.07 -4.79 4.11
N PRO A 4 65.75 -4.82 3.78
CA PRO A 4 64.51 -4.48 4.50
C PRO A 4 63.47 -5.63 4.40
N PHE A 5 62.29 -5.54 5.06
CA PHE A 5 61.10 -6.21 4.50
C PHE A 5 59.88 -5.29 4.61
N ARG A 6 59.34 -4.98 3.43
CA ARG A 6 58.25 -4.03 3.20
C ARG A 6 56.94 -4.65 3.65
N ALA A 7 56.20 -3.93 4.48
CA ALA A 7 54.78 -4.22 4.72
C ALA A 7 53.98 -3.81 3.48
N PHE A 8 53.56 -4.80 2.68
CA PHE A 8 52.52 -4.62 1.67
C PHE A 8 51.20 -5.01 2.31
N LEU A 9 50.46 -4.03 2.83
CA LEU A 9 49.06 -4.21 3.22
C LEU A 9 48.24 -4.15 1.92
N ALA A 10 47.95 -5.31 1.34
CA ALA A 10 47.04 -5.41 0.20
C ALA A 10 45.63 -5.09 0.70
N LEU A 11 45.17 -3.87 0.41
CA LEU A 11 43.82 -3.43 0.67
C LEU A 11 42.88 -4.20 -0.28
N PHE A 12 42.28 -5.29 0.21
CA PHE A 12 41.19 -5.98 -0.48
C PHE A 12 39.96 -5.05 -0.44
N CYS A 13 39.81 -4.18 -1.45
CA CYS A 13 38.55 -3.51 -1.71
C CYS A 13 37.54 -4.57 -2.15
N VAL A 14 36.84 -5.16 -1.18
CA VAL A 14 35.63 -5.92 -1.44
C VAL A 14 34.60 -4.93 -1.94
N SER A 15 34.42 -4.89 -3.26
CA SER A 15 33.34 -4.17 -3.93
C SER A 15 32.02 -4.78 -3.47
N VAL A 16 31.45 -4.26 -2.39
CA VAL A 16 30.06 -4.54 -2.04
C VAL A 16 29.22 -3.92 -3.16
N ALA A 17 28.80 -4.75 -4.11
CA ALA A 17 27.76 -4.37 -5.06
C ALA A 17 26.51 -4.07 -4.23
N ILE A 18 26.29 -2.78 -3.96
CA ILE A 18 25.04 -2.29 -3.41
C ILE A 18 23.99 -2.64 -4.46
N HIS A 19 23.27 -3.74 -4.24
CA HIS A 19 22.07 -4.04 -4.99
C HIS A 19 21.05 -2.99 -4.57
N ILE A 20 20.97 -1.89 -5.34
CA ILE A 20 19.87 -0.96 -5.21
C ILE A 20 18.64 -1.76 -5.64
N PRO A 21 17.67 -2.03 -4.73
CA PRO A 21 16.48 -2.74 -5.11
C PRO A 21 15.80 -1.94 -6.21
N CYS A 22 15.74 -2.51 -7.41
CA CYS A 22 15.07 -1.90 -8.54
C CYS A 22 13.56 -2.06 -8.29
N ALA A 23 12.92 -0.99 -7.84
CA ALA A 23 11.46 -0.97 -7.75
C ALA A 23 10.91 -1.06 -9.19
N CYS A 24 10.16 -2.11 -9.49
CA CYS A 24 9.48 -2.23 -10.78
C CYS A 24 8.17 -1.44 -10.70
N ALA A 25 7.95 -0.56 -11.68
CA ALA A 25 6.74 0.21 -11.81
C ALA A 25 6.03 -0.20 -13.11
N GLU A 26 4.78 -0.63 -12.99
CA GLU A 26 3.89 -0.92 -14.11
C GLU A 26 2.77 0.12 -14.13
N THR A 27 2.40 0.60 -15.32
CA THR A 27 1.29 1.53 -15.51
C THR A 27 0.30 0.97 -16.52
N LEU A 28 -0.97 0.96 -16.14
CA LEU A 28 -2.06 0.39 -16.92
C LEU A 28 -3.16 1.44 -17.08
N HIS A 29 -3.70 1.56 -18.28
CA HIS A 29 -4.77 2.51 -18.60
C HIS A 29 -6.03 1.76 -18.99
N TYR A 30 -7.14 2.10 -18.33
CA TYR A 30 -8.43 1.47 -18.57
C TYR A 30 -9.52 2.52 -18.67
N GLN A 31 -10.64 2.09 -19.25
CA GLN A 31 -11.90 2.80 -19.16
C GLN A 31 -12.80 2.06 -18.16
N GLU A 32 -13.31 2.77 -17.18
CA GLU A 32 -14.26 2.26 -16.20
C GLU A 32 -15.66 2.80 -16.52
N THR A 33 -16.62 1.89 -16.63
CA THR A 33 -18.04 2.22 -16.79
C THR A 33 -18.80 1.88 -15.52
N THR A 34 -19.38 2.90 -14.87
CA THR A 34 -20.30 2.73 -13.74
C THR A 34 -21.65 3.31 -14.08
N GLY A 35 -22.64 2.45 -14.33
CA GLY A 35 -23.95 2.87 -14.83
C GLY A 35 -23.83 3.52 -16.21
N THR A 36 -24.16 4.80 -16.31
CA THR A 36 -24.06 5.60 -17.55
C THR A 36 -22.79 6.45 -17.62
N VAL A 37 -21.94 6.42 -16.58
CA VAL A 37 -20.72 7.23 -16.50
C VAL A 37 -19.55 6.40 -16.99
N ASN A 38 -18.82 6.94 -17.97
CA ASN A 38 -17.54 6.41 -18.43
C ASN A 38 -16.44 7.35 -17.97
N GLN A 39 -15.36 6.78 -17.43
CA GLN A 39 -14.21 7.55 -16.99
C GLN A 39 -12.92 6.78 -17.24
N ASP A 40 -11.86 7.51 -17.57
CA ASP A 40 -10.54 6.93 -17.67
C ASP A 40 -9.97 6.72 -16.27
N VAL A 41 -9.32 5.57 -16.07
CA VAL A 41 -8.61 5.23 -14.84
C VAL A 41 -7.21 4.76 -15.20
N THR A 42 -6.23 5.37 -14.55
CA THR A 42 -4.84 4.92 -14.61
C THR A 42 -4.52 4.18 -13.33
N TRP A 43 -3.98 2.98 -13.47
CA TRP A 43 -3.44 2.18 -12.37
C TRP A 43 -1.92 2.18 -12.44
N GLU A 44 -1.26 2.48 -11.33
CA GLU A 44 0.17 2.30 -11.17
C GLU A 44 0.42 1.24 -10.10
N ILE A 45 1.27 0.27 -10.42
CA ILE A 45 1.71 -0.77 -9.50
C ILE A 45 3.20 -0.57 -9.28
N GLN A 46 3.58 -0.29 -8.05
CA GLN A 46 4.96 -0.08 -7.64
C GLN A 46 5.34 -1.21 -6.68
N GLN A 47 6.22 -2.10 -7.12
CA GLN A 47 6.65 -3.24 -6.32
C GLN A 47 8.05 -3.00 -5.75
N SER A 48 8.21 -3.34 -4.48
CA SER A 48 9.48 -3.42 -3.77
C SER A 48 9.60 -4.79 -3.11
N GLU A 49 10.76 -5.11 -2.53
CA GLU A 49 10.98 -6.38 -1.82
C GLU A 49 10.01 -6.60 -0.64
N THR A 50 9.49 -5.53 -0.04
CA THR A 50 8.71 -5.60 1.20
C THR A 50 7.28 -5.10 1.08
N LEU A 51 7.01 -4.24 0.10
CA LEU A 51 5.73 -3.56 -0.09
C LEU A 51 5.33 -3.53 -1.55
N THR A 52 4.03 -3.71 -1.79
CA THR A 52 3.39 -3.38 -3.07
C THR A 52 2.52 -2.16 -2.87
N ARG A 53 2.69 -1.14 -3.71
CA ARG A 53 1.87 0.06 -3.71
C ARG A 53 1.05 0.11 -4.99
N LEU A 54 -0.26 0.19 -4.84
CA LEU A 54 -1.20 0.34 -5.95
C LEU A 54 -1.81 1.73 -5.89
N ILE A 55 -1.81 2.44 -7.01
CA ILE A 55 -2.36 3.79 -7.12
C ILE A 55 -3.38 3.76 -8.24
N ALA A 56 -4.61 4.20 -7.94
CA ALA A 56 -5.65 4.43 -8.93
C ALA A 56 -5.89 5.94 -9.03
N THR A 57 -5.81 6.46 -10.25
CA THR A 57 -5.97 7.88 -10.56
C THR A 57 -7.15 8.03 -11.53
N LYS A 58 -8.14 8.82 -11.11
CA LYS A 58 -9.32 9.22 -11.88
C LYS A 58 -9.40 10.75 -11.90
N PRO A 59 -10.23 11.37 -12.78
CA PRO A 59 -10.28 12.83 -12.90
C PRO A 59 -10.53 13.59 -11.59
N THR A 60 -11.37 13.04 -10.71
CA THR A 60 -11.76 13.69 -9.43
C THR A 60 -11.42 12.85 -8.21
N GLU A 61 -10.97 11.61 -8.40
CA GLU A 61 -10.67 10.67 -7.33
C GLU A 61 -9.29 10.04 -7.49
N ASN A 62 -8.52 10.00 -6.41
CA ASN A 62 -7.31 9.20 -6.35
C ASN A 62 -7.37 8.28 -5.14
N SER A 63 -6.90 7.07 -5.30
CA SER A 63 -6.71 6.15 -4.18
C SER A 63 -5.34 5.52 -4.26
N ALA A 64 -4.73 5.28 -3.11
CA ALA A 64 -3.53 4.46 -3.04
C ALA A 64 -3.64 3.47 -1.90
N ILE A 65 -3.11 2.28 -2.12
CA ILE A 65 -3.05 1.19 -1.16
C ILE A 65 -1.60 0.74 -1.10
N GLU A 66 -1.07 0.59 0.10
CA GLU A 66 0.20 -0.11 0.35
C GLU A 66 -0.11 -1.41 1.08
N GLN A 67 0.38 -2.51 0.52
CA GLN A 67 0.25 -3.86 1.06
C GLN A 67 1.61 -4.42 1.44
N ASP A 68 1.63 -5.20 2.51
CA ASP A 68 2.76 -6.05 2.83
C ASP A 68 2.78 -7.33 1.99
N HIS A 69 3.82 -8.15 2.18
CA HIS A 69 3.99 -9.45 1.52
C HIS A 69 2.90 -10.48 1.86
N LYS A 70 2.06 -10.24 2.87
CA LYS A 70 0.90 -11.07 3.22
C LYS A 70 -0.39 -10.52 2.62
N LEU A 71 -0.28 -9.55 1.71
CA LEU A 71 -1.39 -8.85 1.06
C LEU A 71 -2.25 -8.01 2.01
N GLY A 72 -1.80 -7.81 3.25
CA GLY A 72 -2.48 -6.97 4.23
C GLY A 72 -2.23 -5.50 3.97
N ILE A 73 -3.29 -4.68 3.98
CA ILE A 73 -3.14 -3.23 3.84
C ILE A 73 -2.47 -2.66 5.09
N VAL A 74 -1.35 -1.97 4.89
CA VAL A 74 -0.64 -1.22 5.93
C VAL A 74 -0.95 0.27 5.87
N SER A 75 -1.28 0.78 4.68
CA SER A 75 -1.64 2.18 4.45
C SER A 75 -2.66 2.28 3.30
N TRP A 76 -3.63 3.15 3.47
CA TRP A 76 -4.60 3.52 2.44
C TRP A 76 -4.73 5.03 2.40
N SER A 77 -4.79 5.61 1.22
CA SER A 77 -5.13 7.02 1.06
C SER A 77 -6.21 7.19 0.00
N PHE A 78 -7.04 8.21 0.18
CA PHE A 78 -8.11 8.53 -0.74
C PHE A 78 -8.31 10.03 -0.80
N THR A 79 -8.37 10.57 -2.01
CA THR A 79 -8.76 11.95 -2.26
C THR A 79 -9.92 11.98 -3.23
N ASN A 80 -10.92 12.80 -2.93
CA ASN A 80 -11.97 13.15 -3.87
C ASN A 80 -12.12 14.68 -3.84
N THR A 81 -11.80 15.34 -4.96
CA THR A 81 -11.79 16.81 -5.04
C THR A 81 -13.18 17.40 -4.97
N ASP A 82 -14.17 16.76 -5.57
CA ASP A 82 -15.56 17.24 -5.64
C ASP A 82 -16.21 17.24 -4.26
N GLU A 83 -15.95 16.19 -3.47
CA GLU A 83 -16.44 16.09 -2.10
C GLU A 83 -15.57 16.88 -1.10
N GLY A 84 -14.39 17.35 -1.50
CA GLY A 84 -13.42 17.96 -0.59
C GLY A 84 -12.92 16.95 0.46
N THR A 85 -12.61 15.73 0.01
CA THR A 85 -12.09 14.63 0.83
C THR A 85 -10.61 14.41 0.51
N SER A 86 -9.79 14.25 1.54
CA SER A 86 -8.38 13.86 1.49
C SER A 86 -8.04 13.14 2.80
N LEU A 87 -7.91 11.82 2.73
CA LEU A 87 -7.77 10.96 3.89
C LEU A 87 -6.56 10.05 3.76
N LYS A 88 -5.97 9.75 4.91
CA LYS A 88 -4.97 8.70 5.08
C LYS A 88 -5.35 7.80 6.23
N ALA A 89 -5.35 6.51 5.99
CA ALA A 89 -5.48 5.47 6.99
C ALA A 89 -4.18 4.67 7.09
N ARG A 90 -3.77 4.33 8.30
CA ARG A 90 -2.59 3.48 8.55
C ARG A 90 -2.91 2.45 9.62
N ARG A 91 -2.41 1.23 9.42
CA ARG A 91 -2.43 0.20 10.47
C ARG A 91 -1.25 0.41 11.41
N LEU A 92 -1.54 0.51 12.70
CA LEU A 92 -0.60 0.63 13.80
C LEU A 92 -0.95 -0.48 14.80
N ASN A 93 -0.36 -1.66 14.63
CA ASN A 93 -0.73 -2.87 15.36
C ASN A 93 -2.23 -3.19 15.23
N ASN A 94 -2.97 -3.10 16.34
CA ASN A 94 -4.40 -3.37 16.47
C ASN A 94 -5.27 -2.12 16.36
N ILE A 95 -4.75 -1.08 15.70
CA ILE A 95 -5.47 0.17 15.47
C ILE A 95 -5.33 0.54 13.98
N ILE A 96 -6.45 0.87 13.34
CA ILE A 96 -6.46 1.63 12.08
C ILE A 96 -6.71 3.08 12.43
N ARG A 97 -5.67 3.92 12.29
CA ARG A 97 -5.79 5.37 12.45
C ARG A 97 -6.12 6.00 11.11
N ILE A 98 -7.19 6.78 11.06
CA ILE A 98 -7.64 7.54 9.89
C ILE A 98 -7.55 9.02 10.22
N GLU A 99 -6.88 9.80 9.39
CA GLU A 99 -6.74 11.25 9.55
C GLU A 99 -6.83 11.99 8.23
N GLY A 100 -7.28 13.24 8.28
CA GLY A 100 -7.37 14.13 7.13
C GLY A 100 -8.73 14.82 7.04
N THR A 101 -9.07 15.31 5.86
CA THR A 101 -10.34 15.99 5.59
C THR A 101 -11.33 14.99 5.00
N PHE A 102 -12.50 14.82 5.60
CA PHE A 102 -13.62 14.07 5.06
C PHE A 102 -14.79 15.01 4.83
N LYS A 103 -15.23 15.17 3.57
CA LYS A 103 -16.34 16.06 3.21
C LYS A 103 -16.17 17.47 3.78
N LYS A 104 -15.01 18.08 3.52
CA LYS A 104 -14.61 19.43 3.97
C LYS A 104 -14.47 19.59 5.49
N LYS A 105 -14.49 18.50 6.27
CA LYS A 105 -14.29 18.53 7.73
C LYS A 105 -13.09 17.70 8.12
N PHE A 106 -12.20 18.26 8.93
CA PHE A 106 -11.09 17.48 9.47
C PHE A 106 -11.61 16.39 10.42
N ILE A 107 -11.08 15.17 10.27
CA ILE A 107 -11.34 14.04 11.15
C ILE A 107 -10.03 13.42 11.59
N LYS A 108 -10.03 12.88 12.81
CA LYS A 108 -9.03 11.94 13.31
C LYS A 108 -9.77 10.83 14.04
N LYS A 109 -9.71 9.62 13.52
CA LYS A 109 -10.42 8.45 14.05
C LYS A 109 -9.45 7.31 14.28
N GLU A 110 -9.71 6.54 15.31
CA GLU A 110 -9.00 5.30 15.60
C GLU A 110 -10.02 4.18 15.69
N ASN A 111 -9.85 3.16 14.87
CA ASN A 111 -10.66 1.95 14.90
C ASN A 111 -9.81 0.86 15.54
N LYS A 112 -10.26 0.34 16.68
CA LYS A 112 -9.65 -0.85 17.30
C LYS A 112 -10.04 -2.07 16.47
N ILE A 113 -9.06 -2.88 16.14
CA ILE A 113 -9.20 -4.11 15.37
C ILE A 113 -8.42 -5.23 16.06
N ASP A 114 -8.63 -6.47 15.63
CA ASP A 114 -7.78 -7.59 16.02
C ASP A 114 -6.71 -7.88 14.96
N GLU A 115 -5.99 -8.99 15.14
CA GLU A 115 -4.90 -9.42 14.25
C GLU A 115 -5.37 -9.84 12.83
N ALA A 116 -6.68 -9.86 12.56
CA ALA A 116 -7.16 -10.18 11.22
C ALA A 116 -6.70 -9.13 10.19
N THR A 117 -6.46 -9.58 8.96
CA THR A 117 -6.00 -8.75 7.84
C THR A 117 -6.96 -7.58 7.59
N TRP A 118 -6.44 -6.41 7.24
CA TRP A 118 -7.25 -5.30 6.71
C TRP A 118 -7.16 -5.30 5.18
N CYS A 119 -8.31 -5.32 4.51
CA CYS A 119 -8.45 -5.27 3.06
C CYS A 119 -9.53 -4.24 2.65
N GLN A 120 -9.34 -3.56 1.52
CA GLN A 120 -10.24 -2.46 1.12
C GLN A 120 -10.90 -2.68 -0.25
N PRO A 121 -10.20 -3.08 -1.32
CA PRO A 121 -10.89 -3.78 -2.37
C PRO A 121 -11.03 -5.23 -1.93
N VAL A 122 -12.27 -5.71 -1.85
CA VAL A 122 -12.59 -7.11 -1.50
C VAL A 122 -11.86 -8.09 -2.42
N ALA A 123 -11.67 -7.72 -3.69
CA ALA A 123 -10.91 -8.51 -4.67
C ALA A 123 -9.52 -8.93 -4.14
N PHE A 124 -8.84 -8.10 -3.35
CA PHE A 124 -7.52 -8.46 -2.81
C PHE A 124 -7.59 -9.48 -1.67
N ALA A 125 -8.69 -9.54 -0.93
CA ALA A 125 -8.90 -10.59 0.07
C ALA A 125 -9.20 -11.95 -0.59
N LEU A 126 -9.74 -11.95 -1.81
CA LEU A 126 -10.07 -13.19 -2.53
C LEU A 126 -8.85 -13.92 -3.08
N ILE A 127 -7.76 -13.22 -3.39
CA ILE A 127 -6.52 -13.83 -3.89
C ILE A 127 -5.96 -14.85 -2.90
N PRO A 128 -5.60 -14.49 -1.65
CA PRO A 128 -5.06 -15.46 -0.69
C PRO A 128 -6.11 -16.49 -0.26
N PHE A 129 -7.40 -16.17 -0.34
CA PHE A 129 -8.46 -17.13 -0.05
C PHE A 129 -8.52 -18.24 -1.10
N ALA A 130 -8.46 -17.90 -2.39
CA ALA A 130 -8.46 -18.86 -3.50
C ALA A 130 -7.25 -19.80 -3.47
N ASP A 131 -6.10 -19.31 -2.99
CA ASP A 131 -4.88 -20.10 -2.83
C ASP A 131 -4.84 -20.91 -1.51
N SER A 132 -5.87 -20.80 -0.66
CA SER A 132 -5.92 -21.45 0.65
C SER A 132 -6.83 -22.68 0.65
N THR A 133 -6.66 -23.55 1.65
CA THR A 133 -7.61 -24.63 1.97
C THR A 133 -8.71 -24.20 2.94
N GLN A 134 -8.82 -22.90 3.25
CA GLN A 134 -9.79 -22.39 4.21
C GLN A 134 -11.20 -22.38 3.63
N GLU A 135 -12.20 -22.74 4.44
CA GLU A 135 -13.62 -22.67 4.05
C GLU A 135 -14.18 -21.23 4.14
N SER A 136 -13.52 -20.37 4.92
CA SER A 136 -13.91 -18.97 5.09
C SER A 136 -12.71 -18.10 5.42
N LEU A 137 -12.76 -16.84 4.99
CA LEU A 137 -11.78 -15.80 5.34
C LEU A 137 -12.51 -14.65 6.05
N THR A 138 -11.89 -14.10 7.10
CA THR A 138 -12.39 -12.89 7.77
C THR A 138 -11.34 -11.79 7.72
N PHE A 139 -11.76 -10.58 7.37
CA PHE A 139 -10.88 -9.43 7.23
C PHE A 139 -11.59 -8.14 7.65
N TRP A 140 -10.83 -7.17 8.14
CA TRP A 140 -11.32 -5.83 8.39
C TRP A 140 -11.40 -5.02 7.10
N SER A 141 -12.34 -4.08 7.03
CA SER A 141 -12.44 -3.08 5.97
C SER A 141 -12.98 -1.76 6.53
N ILE A 142 -12.65 -0.63 5.90
CA ILE A 142 -13.15 0.69 6.29
C ILE A 142 -14.38 1.01 5.46
N ASN A 143 -15.49 1.35 6.11
CA ASN A 143 -16.67 1.84 5.41
C ASN A 143 -16.43 3.28 4.95
N GLN A 144 -16.34 3.48 3.63
CA GLN A 144 -16.03 4.78 3.04
C GLN A 144 -17.11 5.85 3.24
N LYS A 145 -18.32 5.49 3.70
CA LYS A 145 -19.38 6.46 4.02
C LYS A 145 -19.19 7.12 5.38
N ASN A 146 -18.60 6.41 6.35
CA ASN A 146 -18.55 6.86 7.74
C ASN A 146 -17.18 6.72 8.42
N MET A 147 -16.18 6.14 7.73
CA MET A 147 -14.83 5.88 8.21
C MET A 147 -14.78 4.99 9.46
N LYS A 148 -15.77 4.09 9.63
CA LYS A 148 -15.74 3.04 10.65
C LYS A 148 -15.16 1.76 10.06
N ALA A 149 -14.34 1.05 10.83
CA ALA A 149 -13.92 -0.29 10.46
C ALA A 149 -15.05 -1.29 10.74
N PHE A 150 -15.19 -2.29 9.88
CA PHE A 150 -16.06 -3.44 10.04
C PHE A 150 -15.28 -4.71 9.68
N LYS A 151 -15.69 -5.84 10.22
CA LYS A 151 -15.09 -7.15 10.01
C LYS A 151 -16.12 -8.06 9.35
#